data_AF-A0A744GIL2-F1
#
_entry.id   AF-A0A744GIL2-F1
#
_cell.length_a   1.000
_cell.length_b   1.000
_cell.length_c   1.000
_cell.angle_alpha   90.00
_cell.angle_beta   90.00
_cell.angle_gamma   90.00
#
_symmetry.space_group_name_H-M   'P 1'
#
loop_
_entity.id
_entity.type
_entity.pdbx_description
1 polymer ?
#
loop_
_entity_poly.entity_id
_entity_poly.type
_entity_poly.pdbx_seq_one_letter_code
_entity_poly.pdbx_strand_id
1 'polypeptide(L)'
;TPHDALFRRFLTHAETAREFLEIYLPPALQAVCNLSTLKLESGSFVEENLKAHISDMLYSLETTTGKGYVYCVVEHQSTENKMMAFRMLRYSVSAMQQHISQGHDTLPLVIPVLFYHGSVTPYPYSMNWLECFDLPEQARALYTGDFPLIDLTVMPDSEIMTHRRVALMELVLKHARQRDMLEWLKELVYL
;
A
#
# COMPACT_ATOMS: atom_id res chain seq x y z
N THR A 1 14.30 21.54 -3.76
CA THR A 1 14.26 23.02 -3.74
C THR A 1 14.73 23.54 -2.37
N PRO A 2 15.05 24.84 -2.20
CA PRO A 2 15.36 25.43 -0.89
C PRO A 2 14.24 25.23 0.15
N HIS A 3 12.98 25.28 -0.29
CA HIS A 3 11.81 24.99 0.54
C HIS A 3 11.82 23.53 1.02
N ASP A 4 12.10 22.56 0.14
CA ASP A 4 12.17 21.14 0.54
C ASP A 4 13.30 20.90 1.57
N ALA A 5 14.43 21.57 1.40
CA ALA A 5 15.55 21.44 2.34
C ALA A 5 15.21 22.03 3.71
N LEU A 6 14.54 23.18 3.74
CA LEU A 6 14.07 23.81 4.97
C LEU A 6 13.03 22.94 5.70
N PHE A 7 12.03 22.45 4.96
CA PHE A 7 10.99 21.56 5.49
C PHE A 7 11.60 20.31 6.13
N ARG A 8 12.50 19.63 5.41
CA ARG A 8 13.24 18.48 5.95
C ARG A 8 14.02 18.84 7.20
N ARG A 9 14.73 19.99 7.20
CA ARG A 9 15.53 20.40 8.35
C ARG A 9 14.67 20.55 9.61
N PHE A 10 13.49 21.15 9.52
CA PHE A 10 12.60 21.26 10.67
C PHE A 10 12.11 19.90 11.16
N LEU A 11 11.55 19.09 10.26
CA LEU A 11 10.92 17.84 10.63
C LEU A 11 11.92 16.73 11.02
N THR A 12 13.22 16.89 10.78
CA THR A 12 14.23 16.00 11.39
C THR A 12 14.33 16.15 12.92
N HIS A 13 13.80 17.23 13.50
CA HIS A 13 13.73 17.41 14.94
C HIS A 13 12.48 16.72 15.51
N ALA A 14 12.68 15.79 16.45
CA ALA A 14 11.61 14.93 16.97
C ALA A 14 10.43 15.72 17.59
N GLU A 15 10.71 16.78 18.35
CA GLU A 15 9.67 17.63 18.93
C GLU A 15 8.82 18.31 17.85
N THR A 16 9.46 18.94 16.86
CA THR A 16 8.77 19.59 15.74
C THR A 16 7.95 18.59 14.93
N ALA A 17 8.46 17.39 14.69
CA ALA A 17 7.70 16.34 14.00
C ALA A 17 6.50 15.86 14.80
N ARG A 18 6.63 15.77 16.13
CA ARG A 18 5.53 15.38 17.02
C ARG A 18 4.43 16.42 17.02
N GLU A 19 4.78 17.69 17.22
CA GLU A 19 3.85 18.82 17.18
C GLU A 19 3.16 18.89 15.82
N PHE A 20 3.91 18.69 14.73
CA PHE A 20 3.36 18.64 13.38
C PHE A 20 2.28 17.56 13.24
N LEU A 21 2.58 16.32 13.65
CA LEU A 21 1.60 15.23 13.59
C LEU A 21 0.42 15.46 14.54
N GLU A 22 0.66 16.05 15.71
CA GLU A 22 -0.38 16.38 16.68
C GLU A 22 -1.37 17.42 16.14
N ILE A 23 -0.88 18.41 15.38
CA ILE A 23 -1.70 19.47 14.79
C ILE A 23 -2.47 18.97 13.56
N TYR A 24 -1.82 18.18 12.69
CA TYR A 24 -2.34 17.91 11.35
C TYR A 24 -2.95 16.52 11.15
N LEU A 25 -2.72 15.54 12.04
CA LEU A 25 -3.38 14.26 11.90
C LEU A 25 -4.88 14.37 12.21
N PRO A 26 -5.76 13.73 11.41
CA PRO A 26 -7.16 13.59 11.76
C PRO A 26 -7.33 12.95 13.15
N PRO A 27 -8.28 13.40 13.99
CA PRO A 27 -8.42 12.91 15.37
C PRO A 27 -8.54 11.38 15.50
N ALA A 28 -9.23 10.74 14.55
CA ALA A 28 -9.39 9.29 14.53
C ALA A 28 -8.06 8.54 14.30
N LEU A 29 -7.17 9.09 13.46
CA LEU A 29 -5.85 8.51 13.22
C LEU A 29 -4.88 8.86 14.35
N GLN A 30 -4.96 10.08 14.88
CA GLN A 30 -4.17 10.48 16.04
C GLN A 30 -4.46 9.60 17.27
N ALA A 31 -5.73 9.21 17.49
CA ALA A 31 -6.14 8.40 18.64
C ALA A 31 -5.48 7.00 18.69
N VAL A 32 -4.99 6.49 17.56
CA VAL A 32 -4.28 5.20 17.51
C VAL A 32 -2.76 5.35 17.59
N CYS A 33 -2.24 6.58 17.57
CA CYS A 33 -0.80 6.89 17.53
C CYS A 33 -0.23 7.19 18.92
N ASN A 34 0.76 6.44 19.39
CA ASN A 34 1.56 6.84 20.54
C ASN A 34 2.68 7.81 20.12
N LEU A 35 2.36 9.10 20.01
CA LEU A 35 3.29 10.14 19.55
C LEU A 35 4.55 10.31 20.44
N SER A 36 4.53 9.82 21.69
CA SER A 36 5.73 9.82 22.53
C SER A 36 6.83 8.86 22.03
N THR A 37 6.46 7.87 21.23
CA THR A 37 7.37 6.86 20.66
C THR A 37 7.88 7.22 19.25
N LEU A 38 7.54 8.42 18.77
CA LEU A 38 7.87 8.86 17.41
C LEU A 38 9.38 8.79 17.14
N LYS A 39 9.75 8.07 16.08
CA LYS A 39 11.13 7.88 15.65
C LYS A 39 11.23 8.08 14.15
N LEU A 40 12.21 8.86 13.71
CA LEU A 40 12.53 9.01 12.30
C LEU A 40 13.26 7.74 11.81
N GLU A 41 12.75 7.09 10.77
CA GLU A 41 13.37 5.94 10.13
C GLU A 41 14.39 6.37 9.07
N SER A 42 15.53 5.67 8.99
CA SER A 42 16.62 6.04 8.09
C SER A 42 16.30 5.72 6.63
N GLY A 43 16.68 6.59 5.68
CA GLY A 43 16.45 6.44 4.24
C GLY A 43 17.05 5.19 3.54
N SER A 44 17.77 4.34 4.28
CA SER A 44 18.06 2.96 3.86
C SER A 44 16.81 2.08 3.81
N PHE A 45 15.67 2.58 4.30
CA PHE A 45 14.38 1.91 4.23
C PHE A 45 13.99 1.65 2.76
N VAL A 46 14.13 2.65 1.89
CA VAL A 46 13.34 2.64 0.66
C VAL A 46 14.10 2.12 -0.57
N GLU A 47 13.38 1.41 -1.45
CA GLU A 47 13.91 0.84 -2.70
C GLU A 47 14.78 1.84 -3.50
N GLU A 48 15.81 1.35 -4.20
CA GLU A 48 16.77 2.19 -4.94
C GLU A 48 16.12 3.13 -5.96
N ASN A 49 14.98 2.74 -6.56
CA ASN A 49 14.22 3.56 -7.51
C ASN A 49 13.36 4.64 -6.85
N LEU A 50 13.09 4.48 -5.56
CA LEU A 50 12.40 5.43 -4.72
C LEU A 50 13.41 6.41 -4.12
N LYS A 51 14.68 6.03 -3.86
CA LYS A 51 15.72 6.88 -3.21
C LYS A 51 15.89 8.27 -3.82
N ALA A 52 15.62 8.44 -5.11
CA ALA A 52 15.70 9.74 -5.77
C ALA A 52 14.47 10.66 -5.55
N HIS A 53 13.38 10.14 -4.97
CA HIS A 53 12.07 10.79 -4.92
C HIS A 53 11.30 10.67 -3.60
N ILE A 54 11.72 9.86 -2.63
CA ILE A 54 10.97 9.72 -1.37
C ILE A 54 11.17 10.94 -0.48
N SER A 55 10.09 11.36 0.15
CA SER A 55 10.06 11.87 1.51
C SER A 55 11.12 11.17 2.41
N ASP A 56 12.20 11.89 2.75
CA ASP A 56 13.16 11.51 3.79
C ASP A 56 12.53 11.46 5.21
N MET A 57 11.19 11.50 5.32
CA MET A 57 10.43 11.74 6.55
C MET A 57 9.40 10.64 6.79
N LEU A 58 9.91 9.40 6.83
CA LEU A 58 9.16 8.26 7.33
C LEU A 58 9.35 8.18 8.85
N TYR A 59 8.26 8.25 9.59
CA TYR A 59 8.31 8.07 11.05
C TYR A 59 7.69 6.75 11.44
N SER A 60 8.30 6.07 12.40
CA SER A 60 7.72 4.96 13.14
C SER A 60 7.20 5.40 14.50
N LEU A 61 6.11 4.78 14.92
CA LEU A 61 5.54 4.92 16.26
C LEU A 61 4.76 3.65 16.62
N GLU A 62 4.63 3.40 17.91
CA GLU A 62 3.79 2.34 18.44
C GLU A 62 2.31 2.77 18.40
N THR A 63 1.40 1.80 18.36
CA THR A 63 -0.01 2.12 18.60
C THR A 63 -0.23 2.44 20.08
N THR A 64 -1.33 3.13 20.40
CA THR A 64 -1.73 3.38 21.80
C THR A 64 -2.02 2.09 22.59
N THR A 65 -2.19 0.96 21.92
CA THR A 65 -2.38 -0.36 22.55
C THR A 65 -1.08 -1.12 22.78
N GLY A 66 0.07 -0.59 22.32
CA GLY A 66 1.36 -1.29 22.32
C GLY A 66 1.45 -2.46 21.34
N LYS A 67 0.41 -2.68 20.50
CA LYS A 67 0.37 -3.72 19.48
C LYS A 67 0.41 -3.13 18.09
N GLY A 68 1.34 -3.58 17.26
CA GLY A 68 1.48 -3.12 15.88
C GLY A 68 2.18 -1.77 15.78
N TYR A 69 2.38 -1.34 14.53
CA TYR A 69 3.17 -0.16 14.19
C TYR A 69 2.32 0.79 13.36
N VAL A 70 2.51 2.09 13.58
CA VAL A 70 2.00 3.13 12.69
C VAL A 70 3.19 3.82 12.05
N TYR A 71 3.09 4.04 10.75
CA TYR A 71 4.03 4.84 9.99
C TYR A 71 3.38 6.11 9.48
N CYS A 72 4.10 7.22 9.55
CA CYS A 72 3.70 8.48 8.91
C CYS A 72 4.66 8.80 7.78
N VAL A 73 4.13 8.95 6.55
CA VAL A 73 4.90 9.39 5.38
C VAL A 73 4.55 10.84 5.12
N VAL A 74 5.52 11.76 5.28
CA VAL A 74 5.28 13.19 5.11
C VAL A 74 5.96 13.71 3.85
N GLU A 75 5.17 14.01 2.82
CA GLU A 75 5.64 14.59 1.56
C GLU A 75 5.40 16.09 1.54
N HIS A 76 6.38 16.87 1.06
CA HIS A 76 6.25 18.30 0.87
C HIS A 76 6.24 18.67 -0.61
N GLN A 77 5.29 19.53 -1.01
CA GLN A 77 5.20 20.02 -2.38
C GLN A 77 4.89 21.52 -2.46
N SER A 78 5.61 22.22 -3.33
CA SER A 78 5.34 23.62 -3.72
C SER A 78 4.60 23.74 -5.05
N THR A 79 4.32 22.62 -5.73
CA THR A 79 3.65 22.57 -7.04
C THR A 79 2.67 21.41 -7.04
N GLU A 80 1.48 21.66 -7.53
CA GLU A 80 0.39 20.69 -7.59
C GLU A 80 0.73 19.54 -8.53
N ASN A 81 0.24 18.34 -8.21
CA ASN A 81 0.49 17.15 -9.01
C ASN A 81 -0.77 16.28 -9.04
N LYS A 82 -1.32 16.08 -10.24
CA LYS A 82 -2.55 15.30 -10.46
C LYS A 82 -2.48 13.87 -9.93
N MET A 83 -1.29 13.27 -9.93
CA MET A 83 -1.06 11.88 -9.50
C MET A 83 -0.49 11.79 -8.08
N MET A 84 -0.61 12.86 -7.27
CA MET A 84 -0.03 12.87 -5.93
C MET A 84 -0.62 11.83 -5.01
N ALA A 85 -1.94 11.63 -5.03
CA ALA A 85 -2.58 10.59 -4.23
C ALA A 85 -2.04 9.18 -4.53
N PHE A 86 -1.87 8.84 -5.82
CA PHE A 86 -1.28 7.57 -6.23
C PHE A 86 0.20 7.44 -5.81
N ARG A 87 0.96 8.54 -5.87
CA ARG A 87 2.34 8.58 -5.38
C ARG A 87 2.40 8.30 -3.87
N MET A 88 1.51 8.91 -3.09
CA MET A 88 1.41 8.68 -1.64
C MET A 88 1.02 7.23 -1.30
N LEU A 89 0.11 6.64 -2.08
CA LEU A 89 -0.20 5.20 -1.95
C LEU A 89 1.04 4.35 -2.19
N ARG A 90 1.79 4.62 -3.26
CA ARG A 90 3.02 3.89 -3.57
C ARG A 90 4.01 3.95 -2.40
N TYR A 91 4.20 5.13 -1.80
CA TYR A 91 5.07 5.28 -0.63
C TYR A 91 4.56 4.47 0.56
N SER A 92 3.24 4.46 0.77
CA SER A 92 2.61 3.70 1.85
C SER A 92 2.83 2.20 1.66
N VAL A 93 2.64 1.68 0.44
CA VAL A 93 2.88 0.27 0.11
C VAL A 93 4.36 -0.10 0.23
N SER A 94 5.30 0.79 -0.16
CA SER A 94 6.73 0.54 0.05
C SER A 94 7.09 0.44 1.54
N ALA A 95 6.55 1.32 2.39
CA ALA A 95 6.76 1.26 3.83
C ALA A 95 6.17 -0.03 4.45
N MET A 96 4.98 -0.44 3.99
CA MET A 96 4.35 -1.72 4.34
C MET A 96 5.21 -2.92 3.94
N GLN A 97 5.67 -2.97 2.68
CA GLN A 97 6.49 -4.05 2.16
C GLN A 97 7.76 -4.22 2.98
N GLN A 98 8.38 -3.10 3.33
CA GLN A 98 9.58 -3.17 4.12
C GLN A 98 9.33 -3.62 5.56
N HIS A 99 8.23 -3.20 6.17
CA HIS A 99 7.85 -3.71 7.48
C HIS A 99 7.86 -5.25 7.48
N ILE A 100 7.28 -5.87 6.46
CA ILE A 100 7.34 -7.33 6.27
C ILE A 100 8.78 -7.81 6.07
N SER A 101 9.58 -7.13 5.25
CA SER A 101 11.00 -7.48 5.04
C SER A 101 11.86 -7.42 6.30
N GLN A 102 11.44 -6.71 7.34
CA GLN A 102 12.11 -6.68 8.65
C GLN A 102 11.74 -7.88 9.55
N GLY A 103 10.89 -8.79 9.07
CA GLY A 103 10.47 -9.99 9.80
C GLY A 103 9.18 -9.81 10.60
N HIS A 104 8.40 -8.75 10.32
CA HIS A 104 7.07 -8.61 10.89
C HIS A 104 6.04 -9.40 10.09
N ASP A 105 5.11 -10.07 10.79
CA ASP A 105 4.11 -10.96 10.17
C ASP A 105 2.77 -10.27 9.85
N THR A 106 2.65 -8.98 10.18
CA THR A 106 1.42 -8.18 9.99
C THR A 106 1.75 -6.83 9.39
N LEU A 107 0.84 -6.26 8.60
CA LEU A 107 1.03 -4.91 8.04
C LEU A 107 0.91 -3.80 9.09
N PRO A 108 1.71 -2.72 8.98
CA PRO A 108 1.52 -1.51 9.77
C PRO A 108 0.42 -0.65 9.16
N LEU A 109 -0.23 0.20 9.97
CA LEU A 109 -1.02 1.30 9.43
C LEU A 109 -0.06 2.37 8.91
N VAL A 110 -0.19 2.76 7.64
CA VAL A 110 0.63 3.86 7.08
C VAL A 110 -0.26 5.05 6.76
N ILE A 111 0.07 6.20 7.35
CA ILE A 111 -0.66 7.46 7.22
C ILE A 111 0.13 8.39 6.28
N PRO A 112 -0.30 8.55 5.03
CA PRO A 112 0.28 9.54 4.14
C PRO A 112 -0.20 10.95 4.48
N VAL A 113 0.73 11.89 4.66
CA VAL A 113 0.46 13.31 4.89
C VAL A 113 1.13 14.12 3.79
N LEU A 114 0.33 14.88 3.04
CA LEU A 114 0.84 15.84 2.06
C LEU A 114 0.86 17.24 2.69
N PHE A 115 2.04 17.83 2.81
CA PHE A 115 2.22 19.23 3.14
C PHE A 115 2.39 20.05 1.85
N TYR A 116 1.32 20.73 1.45
CA TYR A 116 1.29 21.55 0.24
C TYR A 116 1.37 23.04 0.55
N HIS A 117 2.27 23.75 -0.13
CA HIS A 117 2.42 25.21 -0.05
C HIS A 117 2.65 25.84 -1.44
N GLY A 118 1.86 25.42 -2.43
CA GLY A 118 1.95 26.00 -3.77
C GLY A 118 1.16 27.30 -3.94
N SER A 119 1.35 27.93 -5.10
CA SER A 119 0.63 29.15 -5.49
C SER A 119 -0.81 28.90 -5.95
N VAL A 120 -1.13 27.68 -6.39
CA VAL A 120 -2.49 27.28 -6.78
C VAL A 120 -3.30 26.94 -5.52
N THR A 121 -4.40 27.65 -5.30
CA THR A 121 -5.22 27.49 -4.10
C THR A 121 -6.73 27.52 -4.42
N PRO A 122 -7.55 26.62 -3.83
CA PRO A 122 -7.15 25.47 -3.01
C PRO A 122 -6.38 24.42 -3.82
N TYR A 123 -5.77 23.43 -3.14
CA TYR A 123 -5.10 22.32 -3.83
C TYR A 123 -6.08 21.66 -4.84
N PRO A 124 -5.73 21.58 -6.14
CA PRO A 124 -6.74 21.34 -7.17
C PRO A 124 -7.05 19.87 -7.45
N TYR A 125 -6.35 18.93 -6.81
CA TYR A 125 -6.49 17.49 -7.10
C TYR A 125 -6.96 16.69 -5.89
N SER A 126 -7.67 15.60 -6.15
CA SER A 126 -8.13 14.69 -5.10
C SER A 126 -6.94 14.01 -4.41
N MET A 127 -7.02 13.89 -3.08
CA MET A 127 -6.11 13.06 -2.27
C MET A 127 -6.62 11.62 -2.08
N ASN A 128 -7.76 11.28 -2.67
CA ASN A 128 -8.20 9.90 -2.81
C ASN A 128 -7.64 9.33 -4.12
N TRP A 129 -6.71 8.37 -4.01
CA TRP A 129 -6.03 7.77 -5.16
C TRP A 129 -6.97 6.99 -6.08
N LEU A 130 -8.13 6.56 -5.59
CA LEU A 130 -9.15 5.88 -6.41
C LEU A 130 -9.76 6.83 -7.46
N GLU A 131 -9.70 8.14 -7.23
CA GLU A 131 -10.14 9.15 -8.20
C GLU A 131 -9.10 9.37 -9.33
N CYS A 132 -7.93 8.72 -9.26
CA CYS A 132 -6.93 8.75 -10.32
C CYS A 132 -7.24 7.76 -11.47
N PHE A 133 -8.22 6.87 -11.32
CA PHE A 133 -8.62 5.93 -12.38
C PHE A 133 -9.62 6.57 -13.35
N ASP A 134 -9.60 6.11 -14.61
CA ASP A 134 -10.66 6.44 -15.58
C ASP A 134 -12.02 5.82 -15.18
N LEU A 135 -12.00 4.80 -14.31
CA LEU A 135 -13.15 4.04 -13.81
C LEU A 135 -13.16 4.00 -12.26
N PRO A 136 -13.43 5.13 -11.57
CA PRO A 136 -13.25 5.26 -10.12
C PRO A 136 -14.19 4.36 -9.29
N GLU A 137 -15.42 4.12 -9.76
CA GLU A 137 -16.38 3.25 -9.07
C GLU A 137 -15.92 1.79 -9.07
N GLN A 138 -15.42 1.30 -10.21
CA GLN A 138 -14.86 -0.04 -10.34
C GLN A 138 -13.58 -0.19 -9.53
N ALA A 139 -12.73 0.85 -9.53
CA ALA A 139 -11.53 0.87 -8.70
C ALA A 139 -11.89 0.76 -7.21
N ARG A 140 -12.89 1.52 -6.75
CA ARG A 140 -13.35 1.45 -5.35
C ARG A 140 -13.85 0.05 -5.00
N ALA A 141 -14.72 -0.53 -5.83
CA ALA A 141 -15.21 -1.89 -5.61
C ALA A 141 -14.08 -2.94 -5.56
N LEU A 142 -13.07 -2.81 -6.42
CA LEU A 142 -11.94 -3.74 -6.48
C LEU A 142 -10.96 -3.60 -5.32
N TYR A 143 -10.60 -2.36 -4.96
CA TYR A 143 -9.49 -2.10 -4.02
C TYR A 143 -9.93 -1.91 -2.58
N THR A 144 -11.23 -1.87 -2.29
CA THR A 144 -11.78 -1.88 -0.92
C THR A 144 -12.56 -3.15 -0.59
N GLY A 145 -12.60 -4.13 -1.50
CA GLY A 145 -13.24 -5.44 -1.32
C GLY A 145 -12.23 -6.57 -1.43
N ASP A 146 -12.75 -7.81 -1.41
CA ASP A 146 -11.94 -8.99 -1.66
C ASP A 146 -11.48 -9.03 -3.13
N PHE A 147 -10.22 -9.34 -3.35
CA PHE A 147 -9.73 -9.58 -4.71
C PHE A 147 -10.38 -10.84 -5.30
N PRO A 148 -10.65 -10.88 -6.63
CA PRO A 148 -11.15 -12.08 -7.28
C PRO A 148 -10.22 -13.28 -7.04
N LEU A 149 -10.75 -14.32 -6.39
CA LEU A 149 -10.06 -15.58 -6.15
C LEU A 149 -10.66 -16.69 -7.02
N ILE A 150 -9.82 -17.33 -7.83
CA ILE A 150 -10.18 -18.55 -8.55
C ILE A 150 -9.70 -19.74 -7.72
N ASP A 151 -10.60 -20.33 -6.94
CA ASP A 151 -10.28 -21.47 -6.07
C ASP A 151 -10.70 -22.81 -6.70
N LEU A 152 -9.76 -23.40 -7.44
CA LEU A 152 -9.95 -24.71 -8.07
C LEU A 152 -10.12 -25.85 -7.05
N THR A 153 -9.77 -25.65 -5.78
CA THR A 153 -9.85 -26.72 -4.77
C THR A 153 -11.30 -27.06 -4.40
N VAL A 154 -12.21 -26.11 -4.56
CA VAL A 154 -13.65 -26.26 -4.26
C VAL A 154 -14.54 -26.28 -5.51
N MET A 155 -14.03 -25.79 -6.63
CA MET A 155 -14.77 -25.74 -7.90
C MET A 155 -14.97 -27.16 -8.48
N PRO A 156 -16.20 -27.62 -8.77
CA PRO A 156 -16.44 -28.94 -9.34
C PRO A 156 -15.85 -29.12 -10.74
N ASP A 157 -15.36 -30.32 -11.08
CA ASP A 157 -14.82 -30.60 -12.43
C ASP A 157 -15.87 -30.40 -13.51
N SER A 158 -17.14 -30.69 -13.21
CA SER A 158 -18.25 -30.46 -14.13
C SER A 158 -18.45 -28.97 -14.46
N GLU A 159 -18.14 -28.08 -13.52
CA GLU A 159 -18.13 -26.63 -13.75
C GLU A 159 -16.93 -26.25 -14.62
N ILE A 160 -15.73 -26.73 -14.26
CA ILE A 160 -14.48 -26.49 -15.02
C ILE A 160 -14.62 -26.97 -16.48
N MET A 161 -15.26 -28.10 -16.73
CA MET A 161 -15.51 -28.61 -18.09
C MET A 161 -16.34 -27.65 -18.97
N THR A 162 -17.04 -26.68 -18.38
CA THR A 162 -17.73 -25.63 -19.13
C THR A 162 -16.81 -24.46 -19.54
N HIS A 163 -15.60 -24.38 -18.97
CA HIS A 163 -14.66 -23.25 -19.11
C HIS A 163 -13.86 -23.25 -20.42
N ARG A 164 -14.50 -23.59 -21.55
CA ARG A 164 -13.97 -23.49 -22.92
C ARG A 164 -12.49 -23.89 -23.01
N ARG A 165 -11.61 -22.96 -23.41
CA ARG A 165 -10.20 -23.22 -23.68
C ARG A 165 -9.31 -23.30 -22.44
N VAL A 166 -9.79 -22.86 -21.26
CA VAL A 166 -9.00 -22.88 -20.02
C VAL A 166 -9.27 -24.10 -19.17
N ALA A 167 -10.37 -24.82 -19.41
CA ALA A 167 -10.78 -26.03 -18.70
C ALA A 167 -9.64 -27.05 -18.51
N LEU A 168 -8.89 -27.34 -19.58
CA LEU A 168 -7.77 -28.29 -19.52
C LEU A 168 -6.67 -27.81 -18.55
N MET A 169 -6.31 -26.53 -18.59
CA MET A 169 -5.32 -25.96 -17.68
C MET A 169 -5.80 -26.05 -16.23
N GLU A 170 -7.07 -25.70 -15.99
CA GLU A 170 -7.67 -25.71 -14.66
C GLU A 170 -7.74 -27.13 -14.08
N LEU A 171 -8.20 -28.11 -14.87
CA LEU A 171 -8.22 -29.52 -14.49
C LEU A 171 -6.81 -30.05 -14.19
N VAL A 172 -5.84 -29.78 -15.05
CA VAL A 172 -4.45 -30.21 -14.82
C VAL A 172 -3.88 -29.61 -13.54
N LEU A 173 -4.08 -28.31 -13.30
CA LEU A 173 -3.58 -27.63 -12.10
C LEU A 173 -4.30 -28.09 -10.84
N LYS A 174 -5.61 -28.32 -10.90
CA LYS A 174 -6.41 -28.84 -9.78
C LYS A 174 -5.92 -30.22 -9.32
N HIS A 175 -5.61 -31.09 -10.27
CA HIS A 175 -5.20 -32.46 -9.99
C HIS A 175 -3.67 -32.64 -9.93
N ALA A 176 -2.89 -31.56 -10.03
CA ALA A 176 -1.42 -31.63 -10.16
C ALA A 176 -0.68 -32.31 -9.00
N ARG A 177 -1.31 -32.40 -7.82
CA ARG A 177 -0.73 -33.04 -6.63
C ARG A 177 -1.17 -34.51 -6.46
N GLN A 178 -2.03 -35.01 -7.34
CA GLN A 178 -2.45 -36.42 -7.34
C GLN A 178 -1.37 -37.28 -8.01
N ARG A 179 -1.02 -38.42 -7.39
CA ARG A 179 0.10 -39.27 -7.84
C ARG A 179 -0.07 -39.82 -9.26
N ASP A 180 -1.30 -39.93 -9.75
CA ASP A 180 -1.64 -40.50 -11.07
C ASP A 180 -2.05 -39.44 -12.11
N MET A 181 -1.46 -38.23 -12.06
CA MET A 181 -1.70 -37.19 -13.07
C MET A 181 -1.49 -37.70 -14.52
N LEU A 182 -0.56 -38.64 -14.73
CA LEU A 182 -0.30 -39.27 -16.03
C LEU A 182 -1.40 -40.25 -16.48
N GLU A 183 -2.14 -40.88 -15.57
CA GLU A 183 -3.31 -41.68 -15.93
C GLU A 183 -4.50 -40.78 -16.22
N TRP A 184 -4.68 -39.72 -15.41
CA TRP A 184 -5.77 -38.78 -15.58
C TRP A 184 -5.65 -37.93 -16.85
N LEU A 185 -4.44 -37.53 -17.23
CA LEU A 185 -4.15 -36.88 -18.51
C LEU A 185 -4.54 -37.74 -19.71
N LYS A 186 -4.46 -39.08 -19.60
CA LYS A 186 -4.88 -39.97 -20.69
C LYS A 186 -6.40 -39.97 -20.86
N GLU A 187 -7.16 -39.88 -19.77
CA GLU A 187 -8.63 -39.79 -19.81
C GLU A 187 -9.11 -38.47 -20.44
N LEU A 188 -8.38 -37.37 -20.21
CA LEU A 188 -8.68 -36.06 -20.78
C LEU A 188 -8.43 -35.94 -22.29
N VAL A 189 -7.54 -36.75 -22.88
CA VAL A 189 -7.27 -36.74 -24.33
C VAL A 189 -8.46 -37.35 -25.12
N TYR A 190 -9.38 -38.05 -24.45
CA TYR A 190 -10.57 -38.64 -25.05
C TYR A 190 -11.86 -37.81 -24.84
N LEU A 191 -11.78 -36.66 -24.16
CA LEU A 191 -12.87 -35.68 -23.99
C LEU A 191 -12.74 -34.53 -25.00
#